data_AF-A0A7C9EHE5-F1
#
_entry.id   AF-A0A7C9EHE5-F1
#
_cell.length_a   1.000
_cell.length_b   1.000
_cell.length_c   1.000
_cell.angle_alpha   90.00
_cell.angle_beta   90.00
_cell.angle_gamma   90.00
#
_symmetry.space_group_name_H-M   'P 1'
#
loop_
_entity.id
_entity.type
_entity.pdbx_description
1 polymer ?
#
loop_
_entity_poly.entity_id
_entity_poly.type
_entity_poly.pdbx_seq_one_letter_code
_entity_poly.pdbx_strand_id
1 'polypeptide(L)'
;VSQYGQQILDLLLSKAQPQKICSQLGLCTFDGKRGVNMGIESVVDMNVAKSSDGLRDSMCTACEMAVVWMRNQLTQNQTAERILNYANELCDRLPSPMGESAVDCSSLSSLPTVSFTIAGKTFDLGPEEYVLKVAAKGEMQCLSGFTALDVPPPRGPLWILG
;
A
#
# COMPACT_ATOMS: atom_id res chain seq x y z
N VAL A 1 12.89 -2.33 -3.32
CA VAL A 1 13.67 -1.96 -2.10
C VAL A 1 15.18 -1.97 -2.34
N SER A 2 15.76 -2.98 -3.00
CA SER A 2 17.21 -3.08 -3.25
C SER A 2 17.86 -1.83 -3.87
N GLN A 3 17.19 -1.15 -4.82
CA GLN A 3 17.76 0.00 -5.53
C GLN A 3 17.64 1.33 -4.77
N TYR A 4 16.47 1.61 -4.16
CA TYR A 4 16.15 2.91 -3.57
C TYR A 4 15.96 2.89 -2.05
N GLY A 5 15.93 1.72 -1.42
CA GLY A 5 15.52 1.56 -0.03
C GLY A 5 16.41 2.32 0.95
N GLN A 6 17.73 2.25 0.77
CA GLN A 6 18.66 3.01 1.61
C GLN A 6 18.50 4.52 1.44
N GLN A 7 18.34 5.01 0.20
CA GLN A 7 18.14 6.43 -0.07
C GLN A 7 16.82 6.95 0.53
N ILE A 8 15.74 6.17 0.43
CA ILE A 8 14.46 6.49 1.06
C ILE A 8 14.62 6.59 2.58
N LEU A 9 15.33 5.64 3.19
CA LEU A 9 15.58 5.62 4.63
C LEU A 9 16.43 6.82 5.08
N ASP A 10 17.51 7.14 4.37
CA ASP A 10 18.37 8.29 4.67
C ASP A 10 17.60 9.63 4.56
N LEU A 11 16.73 9.76 3.55
CA LEU A 11 15.84 10.91 3.41
C LEU A 11 14.83 11.00 4.57
N LEU A 12 14.27 9.89 5.02
CA LEU A 12 13.40 9.86 6.21
C LEU A 12 14.16 10.25 7.49
N LEU A 13 15.39 9.77 7.68
CA LEU A 13 16.23 10.09 8.83
C LEU A 13 16.66 11.57 8.85
N SER A 14 16.87 12.17 7.68
CA SER A 14 17.13 13.62 7.54
C SER A 14 15.88 14.51 7.69
N LYS A 15 14.75 13.93 8.13
CA LYS A 15 13.47 14.61 8.34
C LYS A 15 12.87 15.23 7.08
N ALA A 16 13.13 14.63 5.90
CA ALA A 16 12.45 15.02 4.67
C ALA A 16 10.93 14.81 4.80
N GLN A 17 10.15 15.63 4.09
CA GLN A 17 8.69 15.47 4.03
C GLN A 17 8.37 14.18 3.25
N PRO A 18 7.69 13.18 3.85
CA PRO A 18 7.48 11.88 3.20
C PRO A 18 6.77 11.96 1.83
N GLN A 19 5.85 12.92 1.67
CA GLN A 19 5.15 13.15 0.40
C GLN A 19 6.07 13.60 -0.74
N LYS A 20 7.25 14.14 -0.43
CA LYS A 20 8.20 14.67 -1.43
C LYS A 20 9.30 13.69 -1.78
N ILE A 21 9.54 12.66 -0.97
CA ILE A 21 10.69 11.75 -1.14
C ILE A 21 10.68 11.11 -2.52
N CYS A 22 9.54 10.58 -2.97
CA CYS A 22 9.45 9.90 -4.26
C CYS A 22 9.61 10.85 -5.46
N SER A 23 9.17 12.11 -5.32
CA SER A 23 9.43 13.15 -6.33
C SER A 23 10.91 13.58 -6.36
N GLN A 24 11.56 13.66 -5.20
CA GLN A 24 13.00 13.98 -5.09
C GLN A 24 13.88 12.89 -5.69
N LEU A 25 13.46 11.63 -5.58
CA LEU A 25 14.10 10.49 -6.22
C LEU A 25 13.77 10.36 -7.72
N GLY A 26 12.91 11.24 -8.26
CA GLY A 26 12.47 11.22 -9.66
C GLY A 26 11.51 10.07 -10.02
N LEU A 27 11.03 9.33 -9.00
CA LEU A 27 10.11 8.20 -9.15
C LEU A 27 8.67 8.66 -9.37
N CYS A 28 8.28 9.78 -8.78
CA CYS A 28 6.99 10.43 -9.00
C CYS A 28 7.15 11.73 -9.80
N THR A 29 6.20 12.02 -10.68
CA THR A 29 6.13 13.29 -11.41
C THR A 29 5.58 14.44 -10.57
N PHE A 30 4.74 14.13 -9.57
CA PHE A 30 4.07 15.11 -8.72
C PHE A 30 4.47 14.96 -7.24
N ASP A 31 4.35 16.04 -6.47
CA ASP A 31 4.74 16.15 -5.05
C ASP A 31 3.53 16.08 -4.09
N GLY A 32 2.39 15.59 -4.56
CA GLY A 32 1.14 15.47 -3.80
C GLY A 32 0.40 16.78 -3.53
N LYS A 33 0.85 17.93 -4.06
CA LYS A 33 0.23 19.26 -3.83
C LYS A 33 -0.63 19.78 -4.98
N ARG A 34 -0.61 19.14 -6.14
CA ARG A 34 -1.42 19.52 -7.30
C ARG A 34 -2.44 18.42 -7.52
N GLY A 35 -3.72 18.79 -7.48
CA GLY A 35 -4.80 17.88 -7.83
C GLY A 35 -4.54 17.32 -9.22
N VAL A 36 -4.59 15.99 -9.34
CA VAL A 36 -4.56 15.33 -10.63
C VAL A 36 -5.81 15.81 -11.37
N ASN A 37 -5.65 16.75 -12.29
CA ASN A 37 -6.67 16.93 -13.31
C ASN A 37 -6.67 15.58 -14.03
N MET A 38 -7.65 14.72 -13.76
CA MET A 38 -7.95 13.60 -14.65
C MET A 38 -8.20 14.25 -16.00
N GLY A 39 -7.16 14.30 -16.83
CA GLY A 39 -7.31 14.63 -18.22
C GLY A 39 -8.31 13.63 -18.73
N ILE A 40 -9.55 14.08 -18.97
CA ILE A 40 -10.48 13.33 -19.80
C ILE A 40 -9.73 13.11 -21.10
N GLU A 41 -9.23 11.89 -21.29
CA GLU A 41 -8.50 11.53 -22.47
C GLU A 41 -9.52 11.54 -23.61
N SER A 42 -9.44 12.59 -24.43
CA SER A 42 -10.21 12.70 -25.66
C SER A 42 -9.90 11.49 -26.53
N VAL A 43 -10.93 10.82 -27.02
CA VAL A 43 -10.88 9.55 -27.76
C VAL A 43 -10.28 9.68 -29.17
N VAL A 44 -9.49 10.72 -29.42
CA VAL A 44 -8.90 11.05 -30.72
C VAL A 44 -7.40 11.29 -30.55
N ASP A 45 -6.65 10.20 -30.43
CA ASP A 45 -5.53 9.89 -31.34
C ASP A 45 -4.84 8.61 -30.88
N MET A 46 -5.11 7.52 -31.59
CA MET A 46 -4.36 6.27 -31.48
C MET A 46 -3.03 6.45 -32.21
N ASN A 47 -2.06 7.15 -31.63
CA ASN A 47 -0.61 6.98 -31.85
C ASN A 47 0.16 8.13 -31.18
N VAL A 48 0.79 7.88 -30.03
CA VAL A 48 2.14 8.33 -29.61
C VAL A 48 2.37 7.90 -28.14
N ALA A 49 3.36 7.02 -27.93
CA ALA A 49 4.07 6.75 -26.66
C ALA A 49 3.26 6.44 -25.38
N LYS A 50 2.53 5.32 -25.33
CA LYS A 50 1.79 4.86 -24.13
C LYS A 50 2.48 3.78 -23.26
N SER A 51 3.79 3.57 -23.39
CA SER A 51 4.50 2.49 -22.67
C SER A 51 5.30 2.96 -21.44
N SER A 52 5.69 4.24 -21.36
CA SER A 52 6.54 4.74 -20.27
C SER A 52 5.76 5.31 -19.08
N ASP A 53 4.51 5.72 -19.27
CA ASP A 53 3.75 6.47 -18.26
C ASP A 53 3.20 5.54 -17.16
N GLY A 54 2.64 4.37 -17.52
CA GLY A 54 2.17 3.38 -16.54
C GLY A 54 3.29 2.73 -15.71
N LEU A 55 4.49 2.58 -16.28
CA LEU A 55 5.65 2.08 -15.53
C LEU A 55 6.16 3.11 -14.51
N ARG A 56 6.14 4.40 -14.85
CA ARG A 56 6.48 5.46 -13.88
C ARG A 56 5.42 5.60 -12.80
N ASP A 57 4.15 5.41 -13.13
CA ASP A 57 3.05 5.45 -12.16
C ASP A 57 3.16 4.30 -11.15
N SER A 58 3.34 3.06 -11.62
CA SER A 58 3.59 1.90 -10.73
C SER A 58 4.84 2.04 -9.86
N MET A 59 5.94 2.59 -10.40
CA MET A 59 7.15 2.88 -9.61
C MET A 59 6.91 3.98 -8.58
N CYS A 60 6.10 4.98 -8.90
CA CYS A 60 5.69 6.03 -7.97
C CYS A 60 4.88 5.44 -6.81
N THR A 61 3.83 4.65 -7.08
CA THR A 61 3.03 3.98 -6.05
C THR A 61 3.89 3.08 -5.17
N ALA A 62 4.79 2.29 -5.76
CA ALA A 62 5.70 1.43 -5.01
C ALA A 62 6.64 2.23 -4.09
N CYS A 63 7.12 3.39 -4.55
CA CYS A 63 7.92 4.28 -3.72
C CYS A 63 7.09 4.87 -2.57
N GLU A 64 5.88 5.36 -2.84
CA GLU A 64 5.03 5.97 -1.81
C GLU A 64 4.66 4.96 -0.73
N MET A 65 4.31 3.73 -1.12
CA MET A 65 4.11 2.61 -0.19
C MET A 65 5.37 2.34 0.64
N ALA A 66 6.54 2.23 0.01
CA ALA A 66 7.80 2.00 0.72
C ALA A 66 8.11 3.12 1.73
N VAL A 67 7.89 4.38 1.36
CA VAL A 67 8.06 5.54 2.25
C VAL A 67 7.13 5.43 3.46
N VAL A 68 5.86 5.08 3.27
CA VAL A 68 4.90 4.90 4.37
C VAL A 68 5.31 3.74 5.29
N TRP A 69 5.67 2.59 4.72
CA TRP A 69 6.09 1.41 5.49
C TRP A 69 7.36 1.67 6.30
N MET A 70 8.38 2.29 5.69
CA MET A 70 9.62 2.64 6.37
C MET A 70 9.39 3.68 7.47
N ARG A 71 8.55 4.68 7.21
CA ARG A 71 8.16 5.68 8.21
C ARG A 71 7.47 5.03 9.41
N ASN A 72 6.56 4.08 9.18
CA ASN A 72 5.88 3.37 10.26
C ASN A 72 6.87 2.61 11.15
N GLN A 73 7.86 1.93 10.57
CA GLN A 73 8.91 1.26 11.35
C GLN A 73 9.83 2.24 12.08
N LEU A 74 10.12 3.41 11.51
CA LEU A 74 10.85 4.48 12.19
C LEU A 74 10.09 5.00 13.41
N THR A 75 8.75 5.12 13.34
CA THR A 75 7.95 5.51 14.51
C THR A 75 7.97 4.49 15.64
N GLN A 76 8.40 3.26 15.36
CA GLN A 76 8.60 2.18 16.33
C GLN A 76 10.06 2.07 16.80
N ASN A 77 10.92 3.04 16.47
CA ASN A 77 12.36 3.06 16.83
C ASN A 77 13.13 1.80 16.38
N GLN A 78 12.80 1.23 15.22
CA GLN A 78 13.50 0.06 14.68
C GLN A 78 14.86 0.42 14.05
N THR A 79 15.74 -0.58 13.89
CA THR A 79 17.04 -0.41 13.22
C THR A 79 16.88 -0.28 11.70
N ALA A 80 17.83 0.39 11.05
CA ALA A 80 17.87 0.56 9.60
C ALA A 80 17.73 -0.78 8.84
N GLU A 81 18.48 -1.79 9.25
CA GLU A 81 18.43 -3.14 8.68
C GLU A 81 17.03 -3.77 8.80
N ARG A 82 16.43 -3.69 10.00
CA ARG A 82 15.08 -4.23 10.22
C ARG A 82 14.03 -3.51 9.39
N ILE A 83 14.16 -2.20 9.21
CA ILE A 83 13.26 -1.39 8.37
C ILE A 83 13.33 -1.85 6.91
N LEU A 84 14.54 -2.06 6.38
CA LEU A 84 14.74 -2.51 4.99
C LEU A 84 14.24 -3.94 4.79
N ASN A 85 14.50 -4.84 5.74
CA ASN A 85 14.02 -6.22 5.69
C ASN A 85 12.49 -6.26 5.74
N TYR A 86 11.87 -5.49 6.64
CA TYR A 86 10.42 -5.37 6.71
C TYR A 86 9.81 -4.86 5.40
N ALA A 87 10.42 -3.85 4.77
CA ALA A 87 9.95 -3.35 3.48
C ALA A 87 10.06 -4.40 2.37
N ASN A 88 11.09 -5.26 2.38
CA ASN A 88 11.21 -6.38 1.44
C ASN A 88 10.12 -7.43 1.68
N GLU A 89 9.89 -7.84 2.93
CA GLU A 89 8.86 -8.83 3.27
C GLU A 89 7.46 -8.37 2.85
N LEU A 90 7.17 -7.07 2.92
CA LEU A 90 5.90 -6.52 2.46
C LEU A 90 5.73 -6.55 0.94
N CYS A 91 6.82 -6.51 0.16
CA CYS A 91 6.74 -6.68 -1.29
C CYS A 91 6.16 -8.06 -1.65
N ASP A 92 6.50 -9.10 -0.88
CA ASP A 92 6.02 -10.47 -1.09
C ASP A 92 4.57 -10.68 -0.60
N ARG A 93 4.03 -9.72 0.14
CA ARG A 93 2.67 -9.73 0.71
C ARG A 93 1.72 -8.74 0.03
N LEU A 94 2.13 -8.19 -1.10
CA LEU A 94 1.25 -7.33 -1.89
C LEU A 94 -0.01 -8.11 -2.30
N PRO A 95 -1.20 -7.50 -2.20
CA PRO A 95 -2.44 -8.14 -2.63
C PRO A 95 -2.39 -8.58 -4.10
N SER A 96 -3.24 -9.54 -4.47
CA SER A 96 -3.46 -9.91 -5.86
C SER A 96 -3.88 -8.67 -6.68
N PRO A 97 -3.74 -8.69 -8.03
CA PRO A 97 -4.28 -7.62 -8.87
C PRO A 97 -5.80 -7.41 -8.71
N MET A 98 -6.52 -8.41 -8.20
CA MET A 98 -7.94 -8.33 -7.87
C MET A 98 -8.20 -7.85 -6.43
N GLY A 99 -7.15 -7.53 -5.67
CA GLY A 99 -7.19 -6.95 -4.33
C GLY A 99 -7.31 -7.97 -3.20
N GLU A 100 -7.38 -9.27 -3.50
CA GLU A 100 -7.49 -10.30 -2.47
C GLU A 100 -6.14 -10.65 -1.87
N SER A 101 -6.15 -11.07 -0.61
CA SER A 101 -4.95 -11.61 0.05
C SER A 101 -5.29 -12.94 0.70
N ALA A 102 -4.60 -13.99 0.28
CA ALA A 102 -4.71 -15.31 0.88
C ALA A 102 -4.03 -15.32 2.25
N VAL A 103 -4.66 -15.99 3.22
CA VAL A 103 -4.10 -16.21 4.55
C VAL A 103 -4.07 -17.71 4.84
N ASP A 104 -3.08 -18.13 5.64
CA ASP A 104 -3.00 -19.51 6.08
C ASP A 104 -4.11 -19.79 7.11
N CYS A 105 -5.08 -20.64 6.72
CA CYS A 105 -6.19 -21.05 7.56
C CYS A 105 -5.76 -21.65 8.91
N SER A 106 -4.58 -22.28 8.98
CA SER A 106 -4.07 -22.89 10.21
C SER A 106 -3.58 -21.87 11.23
N SER A 107 -3.29 -20.64 10.78
CA SER A 107 -2.74 -19.56 11.60
C SER A 107 -3.81 -18.59 12.14
N LEU A 108 -5.10 -18.84 11.91
CA LEU A 108 -6.18 -17.92 12.29
C LEU A 108 -6.12 -17.49 13.76
N SER A 109 -5.83 -18.41 14.68
CA SER A 109 -5.78 -18.13 16.11
C SER A 109 -4.59 -17.26 16.54
N SER A 110 -3.56 -17.11 15.70
CA SER A 110 -2.41 -16.24 15.98
C SER A 110 -2.53 -14.85 15.34
N LEU A 111 -3.56 -14.64 14.51
CA LEU A 111 -3.79 -13.33 13.91
C LEU A 111 -4.29 -12.32 14.96
N PRO A 112 -3.91 -11.04 14.83
CA PRO A 112 -4.27 -10.02 15.80
C PRO A 112 -5.75 -9.61 15.69
N THR A 113 -6.30 -9.09 16.77
CA THR A 113 -7.55 -8.31 16.73
C THR A 113 -7.30 -6.99 16.00
N VAL A 114 -8.17 -6.64 15.05
CA VAL A 114 -8.12 -5.36 14.33
C VAL A 114 -9.22 -4.45 14.88
N SER A 115 -8.88 -3.20 15.20
CA SER A 115 -9.81 -2.26 15.83
C SER A 115 -10.03 -1.02 14.97
N PHE A 116 -11.29 -0.65 14.76
CA PHE A 116 -11.68 0.60 14.11
C PHE A 116 -12.28 1.58 15.14
N THR A 117 -11.82 2.83 15.12
CA THR A 117 -12.41 3.89 15.96
C THR A 117 -13.33 4.78 15.12
N ILE A 118 -14.63 4.74 15.39
CA ILE A 118 -15.66 5.49 14.66
C ILE A 118 -16.45 6.33 15.66
N ALA A 119 -16.45 7.65 15.46
CA ALA A 119 -17.10 8.61 16.37
C ALA A 119 -16.69 8.42 17.85
N GLY A 120 -15.41 8.10 18.09
CA GLY A 120 -14.87 7.88 19.44
C GLY A 120 -15.19 6.52 20.06
N LYS A 121 -15.89 5.63 19.36
CA LYS A 121 -16.15 4.25 19.80
C LYS A 121 -15.24 3.27 19.06
N THR A 122 -14.68 2.32 19.80
CA THR A 122 -13.82 1.26 19.25
C THR A 122 -14.65 0.03 18.92
N PHE A 123 -14.46 -0.49 17.71
CA PHE A 123 -15.06 -1.72 17.20
C PHE A 123 -13.94 -2.71 16.92
N ASP A 124 -13.87 -3.77 17.71
CA ASP A 124 -12.86 -4.82 17.61
C ASP A 124 -13.39 -5.95 16.72
N LEU A 125 -12.53 -6.43 15.81
CA LEU A 125 -12.78 -7.56 14.91
C LEU A 125 -11.75 -8.64 15.20
N GLY A 126 -12.22 -9.79 15.68
CA GLY A 126 -11.41 -10.98 15.83
C GLY A 126 -11.06 -11.65 14.48
N PRO A 127 -10.06 -12.54 14.44
CA PRO A 127 -9.65 -13.23 13.21
C PRO A 127 -10.77 -13.94 12.46
N GLU A 128 -11.72 -14.53 13.18
CA GLU A 128 -12.87 -15.24 12.59
C GLU A 128 -13.90 -14.28 11.98
N GLU A 129 -13.85 -12.98 12.30
CA GLU A 129 -14.79 -11.97 11.78
C GLU A 129 -14.26 -11.28 10.52
N TYR A 130 -12.94 -11.14 10.39
CA TYR A 130 -12.33 -10.49 9.21
C TYR A 130 -11.67 -11.46 8.23
N VAL A 131 -11.70 -12.78 8.48
CA VAL A 131 -11.20 -13.78 7.52
C VAL A 131 -12.34 -14.62 6.94
N LEU A 132 -12.45 -14.60 5.61
CA LEU A 132 -13.46 -15.32 4.85
C LEU A 132 -12.95 -16.72 4.47
N LYS A 133 -13.70 -17.76 4.83
CA LYS A 133 -13.43 -19.16 4.45
C LYS A 133 -14.23 -19.49 3.19
N VAL A 134 -13.54 -19.68 2.06
CA VAL A 134 -14.15 -19.99 0.75
C VAL A 134 -13.77 -21.41 0.35
N ALA A 135 -14.77 -22.24 0.02
CA ALA A 135 -14.53 -23.55 -0.55
C ALA A 135 -14.31 -23.41 -2.07
N ALA A 136 -13.07 -23.59 -2.51
CA ALA A 136 -12.69 -23.53 -3.93
C ALA A 136 -12.09 -24.86 -4.36
N LYS A 137 -12.67 -25.50 -5.39
CA LYS A 137 -12.15 -26.74 -5.99
C LYS A 137 -11.94 -27.90 -4.99
N GLY A 138 -12.73 -27.95 -3.92
CA GLY A 138 -12.64 -29.00 -2.89
C GLY A 138 -11.63 -28.72 -1.78
N GLU A 139 -10.92 -27.58 -1.83
CA GLU A 139 -10.04 -27.11 -0.77
C GLU A 139 -10.62 -25.88 -0.07
N MET A 140 -10.34 -25.73 1.22
CA MET A 140 -10.70 -24.55 1.99
C MET A 140 -9.61 -23.49 1.81
N GLN A 141 -9.97 -22.36 1.23
CA GLN A 141 -9.11 -21.18 1.15
C GLN A 141 -9.57 -20.14 2.15
N CYS A 142 -8.63 -19.53 2.86
CA CYS A 142 -8.92 -18.40 3.74
C CYS A 142 -8.45 -17.11 3.05
N LEU A 143 -9.34 -16.15 2.94
CA LEU A 143 -9.10 -14.85 2.34
C LEU A 143 -9.28 -13.77 3.37
N SER A 144 -8.37 -12.81 3.40
CA SER A 144 -8.55 -11.56 4.15
C SER A 144 -9.82 -10.85 3.65
N GLY A 145 -10.70 -10.46 4.57
CA GLY A 145 -11.85 -9.59 4.29
C GLY A 145 -11.44 -8.15 3.98
N PHE A 146 -10.18 -7.78 4.20
CA PHE A 146 -9.63 -6.51 3.75
C PHE A 146 -9.21 -6.60 2.28
N THR A 147 -9.76 -5.70 1.47
CA THR A 147 -9.40 -5.52 0.07
C THR A 147 -8.67 -4.20 -0.09
N ALA A 148 -7.53 -4.21 -0.79
CA ALA A 148 -6.80 -2.98 -1.09
C ALA A 148 -7.52 -2.19 -2.18
N LEU A 149 -7.86 -0.94 -1.87
CA LEU A 149 -8.43 0.03 -2.80
C LEU A 149 -7.67 1.35 -2.66
N ASP A 150 -6.91 1.72 -3.68
CA ASP A 150 -6.24 3.01 -3.73
C ASP A 150 -7.16 4.04 -4.40
N VAL A 151 -7.66 4.99 -3.60
CA VAL A 151 -8.49 6.11 -4.08
C VAL A 151 -7.64 7.37 -4.03
N PRO A 152 -7.24 7.95 -5.17
CA PRO A 152 -6.41 9.14 -5.16
C PRO A 152 -7.16 10.36 -4.58
N PRO A 153 -6.44 11.35 -4.04
CA PRO A 153 -7.01 12.66 -3.70
C PRO A 153 -7.79 13.29 -4.87
N PRO A 154 -8.87 14.06 -4.63
CA PRO A 154 -9.33 14.59 -3.34
C PRO A 154 -10.31 13.70 -2.58
N ARG A 155 -10.71 12.55 -3.15
CA ARG A 155 -11.77 11.70 -2.57
C ARG A 155 -11.23 10.71 -1.53
N GLY A 156 -9.99 10.27 -1.66
CA GLY A 156 -9.31 9.48 -0.64
C GLY A 156 -8.42 10.33 0.29
N PRO A 157 -7.86 9.73 1.35
CA PRO A 157 -8.00 8.32 1.74
C PRO A 157 -9.37 8.02 2.36
N LEU A 158 -9.95 6.86 2.02
CA LEU A 158 -11.25 6.40 2.56
C LEU A 158 -11.21 4.90 2.89
N TRP A 159 -12.10 4.48 3.78
CA TRP A 159 -12.39 3.08 4.07
C TRP A 159 -13.84 2.79 3.66
N ILE A 160 -14.08 1.59 3.11
CA ILE A 160 -15.42 1.07 2.86
C ILE A 160 -15.63 -0.06 3.87
N LEU A 161 -16.57 0.13 4.79
CA LEU A 161 -16.95 -0.89 5.77
C LEU A 161 -18.20 -1.60 5.24
N GLY A 162 -18.02 -2.82 4.75
CA GLY A 162 -19.06 -3.65 4.12
C GLY A 162 -19.73 -4.64 5.05
#